data_AF-A0A3R6GAW9-F1
#
_entry.id   AF-A0A3R6GAW9-F1
#
_cell.length_a   1.000
_cell.length_b   1.000
_cell.length_c   1.000
_cell.angle_alpha   90.00
_cell.angle_beta   90.00
_cell.angle_gamma   90.00
#
_symmetry.space_group_name_H-M   'P 1'
#
loop_
_entity.id
_entity.type
_entity.pdbx_description
1 polymer ?
#
loop_
_entity_poly.entity_id
_entity_poly.type
_entity_poly.pdbx_seq_one_letter_code
_entity_poly.pdbx_strand_id
1 'polypeptide(L)'
;MDSMYLFLDDVGENGRSGGESPNRHGEPKTKKLDMNINSLLSADANISVVVSIADLKEFALNVVAEAMAAKEAEKKEERYLTPDVVADMVGVSKNTLWRWEKEKYLIPIKVGRKSRYKLSDVKSILEGRG
;
A
#
# COMPACT_ATOMS: atom_id res chain seq x y z
N MET A 1 -68.95 -38.00 24.06
CA MET A 1 -69.91 -38.96 23.50
C MET A 1 -70.86 -38.17 22.62
N ASP A 2 -70.61 -38.15 21.31
CA ASP A 2 -71.70 -38.30 20.36
C ASP A 2 -71.16 -38.96 19.08
N SER A 3 -72.00 -39.80 18.53
CA SER A 3 -71.69 -40.91 17.65
C SER A 3 -71.62 -40.51 16.17
N MET A 4 -70.82 -41.28 15.43
CA MET A 4 -71.05 -41.76 14.05
C MET A 4 -71.42 -40.73 12.97
N TYR A 5 -70.58 -40.65 11.92
CA TYR A 5 -70.96 -41.17 10.60
C TYR A 5 -69.69 -41.49 9.80
N LEU A 6 -69.45 -42.80 9.63
CA LEU A 6 -68.70 -43.38 8.52
C LEU A 6 -69.50 -43.16 7.24
N PHE A 7 -68.85 -42.87 6.11
CA PHE A 7 -69.05 -43.61 4.85
C PHE A 7 -67.95 -43.22 3.84
N LEU A 8 -67.18 -44.22 3.44
CA LEU A 8 -66.25 -44.25 2.31
C LEU A 8 -67.02 -44.56 1.00
N ASP A 9 -66.26 -44.53 -0.11
CA ASP A 9 -66.49 -45.12 -1.44
C ASP A 9 -67.05 -44.15 -2.50
N ASP A 10 -66.63 -44.09 -3.76
CA ASP A 10 -65.55 -44.74 -4.54
C ASP A 10 -65.50 -44.06 -5.94
N VAL A 11 -64.30 -44.09 -6.55
CA VAL A 11 -63.89 -44.05 -7.99
C VAL A 11 -64.64 -43.25 -9.07
N GLY A 12 -63.84 -42.55 -9.91
CA GLY A 12 -64.16 -42.25 -11.31
C GLY A 12 -63.07 -41.49 -12.08
N GLU A 13 -62.25 -42.20 -12.85
CA GLU A 13 -61.30 -41.66 -13.86
C GLU A 13 -62.01 -40.87 -14.99
N ASN A 14 -61.39 -39.79 -15.49
CA ASN A 14 -60.89 -39.69 -16.88
C ASN A 14 -60.43 -38.28 -17.29
N GLY A 15 -59.33 -38.21 -18.05
CA GLY A 15 -59.26 -37.34 -19.22
C GLY A 15 -58.23 -36.19 -19.23
N ARG A 16 -57.09 -36.46 -19.88
CA ARG A 16 -56.06 -35.52 -20.41
C ARG A 16 -56.57 -34.16 -20.91
N SER A 17 -55.82 -33.09 -20.59
CA SER A 17 -55.41 -32.09 -21.59
C SER A 17 -54.13 -31.38 -21.13
N GLY A 18 -53.24 -31.08 -22.09
CA GLY A 18 -51.82 -30.88 -21.90
C GLY A 18 -51.34 -29.49 -21.44
N GLY A 19 -50.03 -29.39 -21.27
CA GLY A 19 -49.31 -28.16 -21.00
C GLY A 19 -47.90 -28.38 -20.46
N GLU A 20 -47.01 -28.97 -21.25
CA GLU A 20 -45.56 -28.79 -21.04
C GLU A 20 -45.17 -27.35 -21.41
N SER A 21 -44.65 -26.59 -20.45
CA SER A 21 -43.38 -25.89 -20.67
C SER A 21 -42.74 -25.40 -19.37
N PRO A 22 -41.40 -25.35 -19.33
CA PRO A 22 -40.61 -25.34 -18.11
C PRO A 22 -40.24 -23.91 -17.71
N ASN A 23 -40.59 -23.48 -16.50
CA ASN A 23 -40.04 -22.24 -15.99
C ASN A 23 -38.64 -22.49 -15.42
N ARG A 24 -37.62 -22.40 -16.30
CA ARG A 24 -36.23 -22.19 -15.91
C ARG A 24 -36.11 -20.77 -15.33
N HIS A 25 -36.40 -20.60 -14.04
CA HIS A 25 -35.84 -19.46 -13.32
C HIS A 25 -34.37 -19.76 -13.08
N GLY A 26 -33.55 -19.31 -14.04
CA GLY A 26 -32.12 -19.17 -13.81
C GLY A 26 -31.93 -18.21 -12.65
N GLU A 27 -31.29 -18.68 -11.58
CA GLU A 27 -30.69 -17.80 -10.59
C GLU A 27 -29.89 -16.72 -11.34
N PRO A 28 -29.99 -15.43 -10.97
CA PRO A 28 -29.09 -14.45 -11.52
C PRO A 28 -27.68 -14.85 -11.09
N LYS A 29 -26.93 -15.44 -12.02
CA LYS A 29 -25.49 -15.64 -11.88
C LYS A 29 -24.89 -14.25 -11.76
N THR A 30 -24.68 -13.80 -10.53
CA THR A 30 -23.90 -12.61 -10.23
C THR A 30 -22.50 -12.89 -10.77
N LYS A 31 -22.21 -12.38 -11.96
CA LYS A 31 -20.86 -12.36 -12.48
C LYS A 31 -20.07 -11.52 -11.47
N LYS A 32 -19.20 -12.19 -10.71
CA LYS A 32 -18.17 -11.54 -9.90
C LYS A 32 -17.32 -10.74 -10.88
N LEU A 33 -17.59 -9.45 -10.98
CA LEU A 33 -16.75 -8.52 -11.71
C LEU A 33 -15.51 -8.34 -10.85
N ASP A 34 -14.46 -9.11 -11.16
CA ASP A 34 -13.14 -8.88 -10.60
C ASP A 34 -12.61 -7.55 -11.18
N MET A 35 -13.07 -6.43 -10.63
CA MET A 35 -12.50 -5.12 -10.91
C MET A 35 -11.10 -5.08 -10.30
N ASN A 36 -10.10 -5.27 -11.16
CA ASN A 36 -8.71 -5.10 -10.79
C ASN A 36 -8.42 -3.59 -10.63
N ILE A 37 -7.94 -3.16 -9.47
CA ILE A 37 -7.61 -1.75 -9.19
C ILE A 37 -6.68 -1.14 -10.24
N ASN A 38 -5.80 -1.96 -10.84
CA ASN A 38 -4.88 -1.54 -11.90
C ASN A 38 -5.61 -1.09 -13.18
N SER A 39 -6.77 -1.68 -13.49
CA SER A 39 -7.60 -1.26 -14.63
C SER A 39 -8.32 0.06 -14.37
N LEU A 40 -8.61 0.38 -13.11
CA LEU A 40 -9.21 1.67 -12.72
C LEU A 40 -8.17 2.79 -12.78
N LEU A 41 -6.92 2.53 -12.37
CA LEU A 41 -5.82 3.51 -12.44
C LEU A 41 -5.40 3.83 -13.89
N SER A 42 -5.55 2.86 -14.79
CA SER A 42 -5.16 3.00 -16.21
C SER A 42 -6.28 3.61 -17.06
N ALA A 43 -7.49 3.76 -16.51
CA ALA A 43 -8.59 4.40 -17.21
C ALA A 43 -8.41 5.93 -17.12
N ASP A 44 -8.36 6.60 -18.27
CA ASP A 44 -8.42 8.08 -18.39
C ASP A 44 -9.85 8.58 -18.10
N ALA A 45 -10.38 8.17 -16.95
CA ALA A 45 -11.76 8.42 -16.54
C ALA A 45 -11.79 8.94 -15.10
N ASN A 46 -12.68 9.88 -14.84
CA ASN A 46 -12.93 10.40 -13.50
C ASN A 46 -13.72 9.36 -12.69
N ILE A 47 -13.06 8.73 -11.72
CA ILE A 47 -13.65 7.67 -10.90
C ILE A 47 -13.94 8.21 -9.49
N SER A 48 -15.18 8.05 -9.04
CA SER A 48 -15.56 8.28 -7.64
C SER A 48 -15.61 6.94 -6.90
N VAL A 49 -14.86 6.84 -5.81
CA VAL A 49 -14.81 5.64 -4.98
C VAL A 49 -15.51 5.92 -3.65
N VAL A 50 -16.47 5.08 -3.30
CA VAL A 50 -17.12 5.11 -1.98
C VAL A 50 -16.46 4.05 -1.11
N VAL A 51 -15.88 4.48 0.00
CA VAL A 51 -15.21 3.62 0.99
C VAL A 51 -15.85 3.79 2.36
N SER A 52 -15.69 2.79 3.23
CA SER A 52 -16.10 2.96 4.62
C SER A 52 -15.13 3.89 5.37
N ILE A 53 -15.62 4.52 6.43
CA ILE A 53 -14.78 5.38 7.29
C ILE A 53 -13.67 4.55 7.96
N ALA A 54 -13.94 3.28 8.27
CA ALA A 54 -12.97 2.37 8.87
C ALA A 54 -11.80 2.10 7.90
N ASP A 55 -12.11 1.76 6.65
CA ASP A 55 -11.10 1.48 5.63
C ASP A 55 -10.26 2.73 5.33
N LEU A 56 -10.90 3.91 5.27
CA LEU A 56 -10.18 5.18 5.07
C LEU A 56 -9.22 5.47 6.23
N LYS A 57 -9.62 5.18 7.46
CA LYS A 57 -8.77 5.34 8.65
C LYS A 57 -7.58 4.38 8.59
N GLU A 58 -7.81 3.12 8.27
CA GLU A 58 -6.74 2.12 8.14
C GLU A 58 -5.75 2.50 7.03
N PHE A 59 -6.26 2.93 5.88
CA PHE A 59 -5.43 3.43 4.79
C PHE A 59 -4.56 4.61 5.25
N ALA A 60 -5.15 5.61 5.90
CA ALA A 60 -4.40 6.78 6.39
C ALA A 60 -3.31 6.38 7.40
N LEU A 61 -3.61 5.46 8.31
CA LEU A 61 -2.63 4.95 9.27
C LEU A 61 -1.50 4.18 8.59
N ASN A 62 -1.81 3.35 7.60
CA ASN A 62 -0.81 2.60 6.84
C ASN A 62 0.10 3.53 6.03
N VAL A 63 -0.46 4.54 5.36
CA VAL A 63 0.33 5.55 4.63
C VAL A 63 1.27 6.30 5.57
N VAL A 64 0.79 6.70 6.76
CA VAL A 64 1.64 7.36 7.76
C VAL A 64 2.72 6.42 8.28
N ALA A 65 2.39 5.17 8.57
CA ALA A 65 3.35 4.18 9.04
C ALA A 65 4.45 3.90 8.00
N GLU A 66 4.07 3.73 6.73
CA GLU A 66 5.02 3.56 5.62
C GLU A 66 5.89 4.79 5.41
N ALA A 67 5.31 5.99 5.44
CA ALA A 67 6.08 7.23 5.30
C ALA A 67 7.09 7.42 6.45
N MET A 68 6.70 7.07 7.68
CA MET A 68 7.59 7.11 8.84
C MET A 68 8.67 6.02 8.76
N ALA A 69 8.32 4.81 8.32
CA ALA A 69 9.28 3.74 8.09
C ALA A 69 10.29 4.08 6.99
N ALA A 70 9.86 4.73 5.90
CA ALA A 70 10.74 5.20 4.84
C ALA A 70 11.70 6.29 5.34
N LYS A 71 11.21 7.26 6.14
CA LYS A 71 12.07 8.26 6.81
C LYS A 71 13.07 7.62 7.76
N GLU A 72 12.65 6.61 8.51
CA GLU A 72 13.53 5.90 9.44
C GLU A 72 14.57 5.05 8.70
N ALA A 73 14.21 4.45 7.55
CA ALA A 73 15.13 3.72 6.68
C ALA A 73 16.17 4.65 6.04
N GLU A 74 15.76 5.83 5.59
CA GLU A 74 16.68 6.86 5.09
C GLU A 74 17.65 7.33 6.19
N LYS A 75 17.19 7.36 7.44
CA LYS A 75 18.03 7.69 8.61
C LYS A 75 18.97 6.54 9.02
N LYS A 76 18.64 5.29 8.70
CA LYS A 76 19.43 4.09 9.06
C LYS A 76 20.57 3.80 8.09
N GLU A 77 20.48 4.21 6.83
CA GLU A 77 21.60 4.08 5.88
C GLU A 77 22.54 5.30 5.90
N GLU A 78 23.03 5.68 7.08
CA GLU A 78 24.07 6.71 7.14
C GLU A 78 25.36 6.18 6.51
N ARG A 79 25.60 6.58 5.26
CA ARG A 79 26.79 6.18 4.49
C ARG A 79 28.00 7.03 4.88
N TYR A 80 29.12 6.36 5.10
CA TYR A 80 30.38 6.95 5.53
C TYR A 80 31.37 7.06 4.36
N LEU A 81 31.58 8.28 3.89
CA LEU A 81 32.43 8.59 2.75
C LEU A 81 33.89 8.78 3.18
N THR A 82 34.84 8.48 2.28
CA THR A 82 36.25 8.80 2.48
C THR A 82 36.51 10.29 2.24
N PRO A 83 37.60 10.86 2.79
CA PRO A 83 37.96 12.25 2.56
C PRO A 83 38.15 12.57 1.07
N ASP A 84 38.63 11.60 0.28
CA ASP A 84 38.79 11.75 -1.17
C ASP A 84 37.45 11.99 -1.86
N VAL A 85 36.47 11.13 -1.61
CA VAL A 85 35.13 11.23 -2.23
C VAL A 85 34.41 12.51 -1.79
N VAL A 86 34.61 12.94 -0.54
CA VAL A 86 33.99 14.16 -0.02
C VAL A 86 34.63 15.40 -0.63
N ALA A 87 35.96 15.40 -0.77
CA ALA A 87 36.71 16.47 -1.43
C ALA A 87 36.20 16.65 -2.87
N ASP A 88 36.05 15.55 -3.61
CA ASP A 88 35.53 15.55 -4.98
C ASP A 88 34.06 16.00 -5.04
N MET A 89 33.22 15.53 -4.11
CA MET A 89 31.79 15.85 -4.06
C MET A 89 31.51 17.33 -3.75
N VAL A 90 32.30 17.93 -2.85
CA VAL A 90 32.15 19.34 -2.45
C VAL A 90 33.00 20.28 -3.31
N GLY A 91 33.91 19.74 -4.13
CA GLY A 91 34.80 20.53 -4.98
C GLY A 91 35.90 21.26 -4.20
N VAL A 92 36.35 20.68 -3.08
CA VAL A 92 37.37 21.28 -2.20
C VAL A 92 38.59 20.36 -2.06
N SER A 93 39.72 20.92 -1.62
CA SER A 93 40.92 20.11 -1.35
C SER A 93 40.83 19.36 -0.01
N LYS A 94 41.60 18.27 0.15
CA LYS A 94 41.72 17.56 1.45
C LYS A 94 42.26 18.46 2.56
N ASN A 95 43.10 19.45 2.23
CA ASN A 95 43.59 20.41 3.21
C ASN A 95 42.47 21.32 3.71
N THR A 96 41.51 21.67 2.85
CA THR A 96 40.29 22.38 3.22
C THR A 96 39.44 21.55 4.18
N LEU A 97 39.25 20.25 3.90
CA LEU A 97 38.53 19.35 4.81
C LEU A 97 39.20 19.23 6.19
N TRP A 98 40.54 19.25 6.25
CA TRP A 98 41.27 19.28 7.52
C TRP A 98 41.05 20.58 8.30
N ARG A 99 41.00 21.73 7.60
CA ARG A 99 40.63 23.01 8.23
C ARG A 99 39.19 22.98 8.74
N TRP A 100 38.25 22.45 7.96
CA TRP A 100 36.85 22.30 8.39
C TRP A 100 36.70 21.37 9.61
N GLU A 101 37.52 20.33 9.73
CA GLU A 101 37.60 19.50 10.94
C GLU A 101 38.03 20.33 12.15
N LYS A 102 38.99 21.27 11.99
CA LYS A 102 39.45 22.17 13.07
C LYS A 102 38.42 23.23 13.44
N GLU A 103 37.75 23.79 12.44
CA GLU A 103 36.71 24.82 12.60
C GLU A 103 35.35 24.23 13.02
N LYS A 104 35.24 22.90 13.11
CA LYS A 104 34.00 22.16 13.42
C LYS A 104 32.88 22.39 12.40
N TYR A 105 33.23 22.81 11.20
CA TYR A 105 32.28 23.00 10.09
C TYR A 105 31.84 21.66 9.48
N LEU A 106 32.79 20.73 9.31
CA LEU A 106 32.51 19.37 8.87
C LEU A 106 33.37 18.40 9.68
N ILE A 107 32.75 17.66 10.60
CA ILE A 107 33.47 16.84 11.57
C ILE A 107 33.56 15.39 11.05
N PRO A 108 34.77 14.85 10.79
CA PRO A 108 34.92 13.45 10.45
C PRO A 108 34.76 12.56 11.68
N ILE A 109 34.20 11.37 11.47
CA ILE A 109 34.25 10.26 12.40
C ILE A 109 35.52 9.44 12.14
N LYS A 110 36.27 9.17 13.21
CA LYS A 110 37.46 8.33 13.12
C LYS A 110 37.06 6.85 13.23
N VAL A 111 37.30 6.10 12.16
CA VAL A 111 37.16 4.64 12.13
C VAL A 111 38.57 4.04 12.07
N GLY A 112 39.14 3.77 13.25
CA GLY A 112 40.55 3.41 13.40
C GLY A 112 41.47 4.56 12.99
N ARG A 113 42.39 4.30 12.05
CA ARG A 113 43.30 5.32 11.48
C ARG A 113 42.69 6.13 10.33
N LYS A 114 41.47 5.79 9.89
CA LYS A 114 40.81 6.41 8.72
C LYS A 114 39.75 7.41 9.17
N SER A 115 39.80 8.62 8.63
CA SER A 115 38.70 9.59 8.75
C SER A 115 37.57 9.22 7.78
N ARG A 116 36.32 9.33 8.23
CA ARG A 116 35.13 9.14 7.42
C ARG A 116 34.14 10.25 7.69
N TYR A 117 33.42 10.72 6.67
CA TYR A 117 32.41 11.76 6.81
C TYR A 117 31.03 11.18 6.60
N LYS A 118 30.05 11.70 7.35
CA LYS A 118 28.65 11.34 7.14
C LYS A 118 28.16 11.99 5.85
N LEU A 119 27.52 11.20 5.00
CA LEU A 119 26.94 11.70 3.77
C LEU A 119 25.85 12.74 4.02
N SER A 120 25.13 12.65 5.14
CA SER A 120 24.14 13.64 5.59
C SER A 120 24.74 15.03 5.87
N ASP A 121 25.83 15.08 6.63
CA ASP A 121 26.55 16.33 6.95
C ASP A 121 27.11 16.97 5.67
N VAL A 122 27.70 16.14 4.79
CA VAL A 122 28.23 16.60 3.50
C VAL A 122 27.13 17.16 2.60
N LYS A 123 25.97 16.49 2.52
CA LYS A 123 24.79 17.01 1.80
C LYS A 123 24.26 18.31 2.40
N SER A 124 24.25 18.43 3.73
CA SER A 124 23.76 19.64 4.42
C SER A 124 24.59 20.86 4.05
N ILE A 125 25.91 20.68 3.88
CA ILE A 125 26.83 21.73 3.40
C ILE A 125 26.55 22.10 1.93
N LEU A 126 26.33 21.10 1.07
CA LEU A 126 25.99 21.33 -0.34
C LEU A 126 24.65 22.06 -0.53
N GLU A 127 23.68 21.78 0.34
CA GLU A 127 22.37 22.43 0.35
C GLU A 127 22.38 23.83 1.01
N GLY A 128 23.53 24.28 1.54
CA GLY A 128 23.66 25.59 2.17
C GLY A 128 22.95 25.73 3.52
N ARG A 129 22.70 24.61 4.23
CA ARG A 129 22.10 24.59 5.58
C ARG A 129 23.14 24.44 6.70
N GLY A 130 24.43 24.63 6.39
CA GLY A 130 25.57 24.50 7.31
C GLY A 130 25.95 25.78 8.02
#